data_AF-A0A6A4ID54-F1
#
_entry.id   AF-A0A6A4ID54-F1
#
_cell.length_a   1.000
_cell.length_b   1.000
_cell.length_c   1.000
_cell.angle_alpha   90.00
_cell.angle_beta   90.00
_cell.angle_gamma   90.00
#
_symmetry.space_group_name_H-M   'P 1'
#
loop_
_entity.id
_entity.type
_entity.pdbx_description
1 polymer ?
#
loop_
_entity_poly.entity_id
_entity_poly.type
_entity_poly.pdbx_seq_one_letter_code
_entity_poly.pdbx_strand_id
1 'polypeptide(L)'
;MYQNKPVLVQTSNFGGAQGTVFNDCQDATNFPNSDPGLMIDPQHPMKQLKISAGWVVDAITTEYRLTNGSMKTIQRGSPVNPGSSNWNTVNLNDNEIVTQMCGFAGSYPYYKNSLLIQLKLVITDTMTGAVRIAGPFGGQDGTADGVFFSVSNPLALAGFQTNGAETGISGLSIIKSNMAE
;
A
#
# COMPACT_ATOMS: atom_id res chain seq x y z
N MET A 1 -30.45 -4.26 13.21
CA MET A 1 -30.01 -2.86 13.16
C MET A 1 -28.88 -2.78 12.15
N TYR A 2 -28.96 -1.94 11.12
CA TYR A 2 -27.81 -1.68 10.26
C TYR A 2 -26.82 -0.85 11.08
N GLN A 3 -25.72 -1.43 11.53
CA GLN A 3 -24.59 -0.63 12.02
C GLN A 3 -24.14 0.29 10.89
N ASN A 4 -23.97 1.58 11.18
CA ASN A 4 -23.38 2.54 10.25
C ASN A 4 -21.94 2.08 9.96
N LYS A 5 -21.75 1.40 8.82
CA LYS A 5 -20.42 1.01 8.35
C LYS A 5 -19.63 2.28 8.06
N PRO A 6 -18.32 2.33 8.41
CA PRO A 6 -17.51 3.51 8.14
C PRO A 6 -17.48 3.81 6.63
N VAL A 7 -17.56 5.09 6.29
CA VAL A 7 -17.39 5.54 4.90
C VAL A 7 -15.89 5.54 4.59
N LEU A 8 -15.51 4.76 3.60
CA LEU A 8 -14.14 4.69 3.10
C LEU A 8 -14.04 5.43 1.77
N VAL A 9 -12.94 6.16 1.59
CA VAL A 9 -12.60 6.82 0.33
C VAL A 9 -11.44 6.06 -0.30
N GLN A 10 -11.61 5.64 -1.54
CA GLN A 10 -10.51 5.12 -2.35
C GLN A 10 -10.03 6.24 -3.28
N THR A 11 -8.72 6.49 -3.33
CA THR A 11 -8.14 7.44 -4.27
C THR A 11 -8.31 6.96 -5.72
N SER A 12 -8.06 7.85 -6.68
CA SER A 12 -7.76 7.43 -8.04
C SER A 12 -6.59 6.43 -8.06
N ASN A 13 -6.57 5.58 -9.08
CA ASN A 13 -5.48 4.66 -9.31
C ASN A 13 -4.24 5.40 -9.85
N PHE A 14 -3.09 5.18 -9.20
CA PHE A 14 -1.79 5.67 -9.62
C PHE A 14 -1.06 4.57 -10.39
N GLY A 15 -0.76 4.81 -11.67
CA GLY A 15 -0.19 3.81 -12.58
C GLY A 15 -1.22 3.28 -13.59
N GLY A 16 -1.06 2.05 -14.03
CA GLY A 16 -1.93 1.36 -14.98
C GLY A 16 -3.04 0.55 -14.32
N ALA A 17 -3.90 -0.03 -15.15
CA ALA A 17 -5.02 -0.88 -14.73
C ALA A 17 -4.88 -2.33 -15.25
N GLN A 18 -3.66 -2.76 -15.55
CA GLN A 18 -3.42 -4.10 -16.10
C GLN A 18 -3.45 -5.17 -15.00
N GLY A 19 -4.08 -6.30 -15.28
CA GLY A 19 -4.09 -7.45 -14.39
C GLY A 19 -5.37 -7.54 -13.55
N THR A 20 -5.24 -8.10 -12.35
CA THR A 20 -6.39 -8.37 -11.48
C THR A 20 -6.55 -7.23 -10.48
N VAL A 21 -7.81 -6.79 -10.30
CA VAL A 21 -8.14 -5.83 -9.26
C VAL A 21 -7.94 -6.44 -7.88
N PHE A 22 -7.49 -5.64 -6.92
CA PHE A 22 -7.40 -6.03 -5.53
C PHE A 22 -7.93 -4.94 -4.59
N ASN A 23 -8.39 -5.37 -3.42
CA ASN A 23 -8.83 -4.51 -2.33
C ASN A 23 -8.52 -5.18 -0.99
N ASP A 24 -7.61 -4.60 -0.22
CA ASP A 24 -7.15 -5.19 1.04
C ASP A 24 -8.21 -5.11 2.14
N CYS A 25 -9.12 -4.13 2.14
CA CYS A 25 -10.23 -4.13 3.09
C CYS A 25 -11.13 -5.36 2.87
N GLN A 26 -11.43 -5.68 1.62
CA GLN A 26 -12.19 -6.86 1.26
C GLN A 26 -11.41 -8.15 1.57
N ASP A 27 -10.15 -8.24 1.17
CA ASP A 27 -9.39 -9.49 1.30
C ASP A 27 -8.89 -9.74 2.74
N ALA A 28 -8.70 -8.69 3.54
CA ALA A 28 -8.32 -8.82 4.94
C ALA A 28 -9.51 -9.14 5.84
N THR A 29 -10.68 -8.54 5.55
CA THR A 29 -11.79 -8.47 6.51
C THR A 29 -13.16 -8.81 5.96
N ASN A 30 -13.26 -9.13 4.67
CA ASN A 30 -14.53 -9.29 3.94
C ASN A 30 -15.41 -8.02 3.95
N PHE A 31 -14.84 -6.83 4.13
CA PHE A 31 -15.57 -5.57 4.04
C PHE A 31 -16.07 -5.32 2.60
N PRO A 32 -17.30 -4.80 2.39
CA PRO A 32 -18.26 -4.37 3.39
C PRO A 32 -19.20 -5.47 3.88
N ASN A 33 -19.00 -6.72 3.53
CA ASN A 33 -19.94 -7.81 3.81
C ASN A 33 -19.79 -8.43 5.22
N SER A 34 -18.74 -8.10 5.96
CA SER A 34 -18.52 -8.53 7.34
C SER A 34 -19.44 -7.84 8.36
N ASP A 35 -19.70 -8.55 9.45
CA ASP A 35 -20.26 -8.06 10.72
C ASP A 35 -19.18 -8.32 11.80
N PRO A 36 -18.63 -7.30 12.47
CA PRO A 36 -19.14 -5.93 12.67
C PRO A 36 -18.77 -4.89 11.59
N GLY A 37 -18.26 -5.31 10.44
CA GLY A 37 -17.85 -4.41 9.34
C GLY A 37 -16.34 -4.31 9.19
N LEU A 38 -15.79 -3.09 9.08
CA LEU A 38 -14.36 -2.89 8.87
C LEU A 38 -13.59 -3.37 10.10
N MET A 39 -12.69 -4.34 9.92
CA MET A 39 -11.87 -4.88 11.01
C MET A 39 -10.43 -4.38 10.98
N ILE A 40 -9.97 -3.67 9.95
CA ILE A 40 -8.64 -3.04 9.99
C ILE A 40 -8.69 -1.93 11.04
N ASP A 41 -7.70 -1.90 11.94
CA ASP A 41 -7.59 -0.88 12.97
C ASP A 41 -7.43 0.51 12.32
N PRO A 42 -8.39 1.44 12.51
CA PRO A 42 -8.32 2.75 11.89
C PRO A 42 -7.26 3.67 12.52
N GLN A 43 -6.78 3.38 13.72
CA GLN A 43 -5.76 4.18 14.41
C GLN A 43 -4.36 3.70 14.04
N HIS A 44 -4.13 2.38 14.01
CA HIS A 44 -2.82 1.78 13.74
C HIS A 44 -2.87 0.68 12.67
N PRO A 45 -3.32 0.99 11.44
CA PRO A 45 -3.73 -0.03 10.47
C PRO A 45 -2.64 -1.01 10.06
N MET A 46 -1.38 -0.56 9.98
CA MET A 46 -0.28 -1.36 9.44
C MET A 46 0.78 -1.59 10.52
N LYS A 47 1.22 -2.83 10.69
CA LYS A 47 2.35 -3.21 11.57
C LYS A 47 3.67 -3.28 10.80
N GLN A 48 3.62 -3.74 9.56
CA GLN A 48 4.78 -3.95 8.72
C GLN A 48 4.42 -3.79 7.24
N LEU A 49 5.34 -3.22 6.47
CA LEU A 49 5.32 -3.28 5.00
C LEU A 49 6.63 -3.90 4.53
N LYS A 50 6.56 -4.97 3.72
CA LYS A 50 7.69 -5.47 2.95
C LYS A 50 7.50 -5.04 1.51
N ILE A 51 8.50 -4.41 0.92
CA ILE A 51 8.42 -3.89 -0.43
C ILE A 51 9.54 -4.50 -1.27
N SER A 52 9.17 -5.21 -2.33
CA SER A 52 10.08 -5.69 -3.36
C SER A 52 10.07 -4.69 -4.50
N ALA A 53 11.25 -4.18 -4.85
CA ALA A 53 11.38 -3.17 -5.89
C ALA A 53 12.77 -3.20 -6.53
N GLY A 54 12.80 -2.89 -7.82
CA GLY A 54 13.99 -2.62 -8.62
C GLY A 54 13.86 -1.28 -9.33
N TRP A 55 13.70 -1.32 -10.65
CA TRP A 55 13.37 -0.15 -11.46
C TRP A 55 11.96 0.38 -11.17
N VAL A 56 11.04 -0.52 -10.83
CA VAL A 56 9.67 -0.21 -10.39
C VAL A 56 9.35 -0.94 -9.09
N VAL A 57 8.17 -0.68 -8.51
CA VAL A 57 7.68 -1.44 -7.35
C VAL A 57 7.01 -2.72 -7.85
N ASP A 58 7.57 -3.87 -7.49
CA ASP A 58 7.14 -5.18 -7.98
C ASP A 58 6.09 -5.82 -7.07
N ALA A 59 6.29 -5.72 -5.75
CA ALA A 59 5.38 -6.31 -4.78
C ALA A 59 5.36 -5.55 -3.46
N ILE A 60 4.21 -5.57 -2.80
CA ILE A 60 3.99 -5.01 -1.47
C ILE A 60 3.30 -6.06 -0.62
N THR A 61 3.92 -6.43 0.49
CA THR A 61 3.30 -7.26 1.52
C THR A 61 3.01 -6.41 2.74
N THR A 62 1.74 -6.28 3.10
CA THR A 62 1.29 -5.51 4.26
C THR A 62 0.79 -6.45 5.34
N GLU A 63 1.30 -6.27 6.56
CA GLU A 63 0.72 -6.86 7.76
C GLU A 63 -0.19 -5.83 8.44
N TYR A 64 -1.49 -6.10 8.41
CA TYR A 64 -2.51 -5.25 9.00
C TYR A 64 -2.79 -5.63 10.45
N ARG A 65 -2.95 -4.61 11.30
CA ARG A 65 -3.54 -4.78 12.63
C ARG A 65 -5.06 -4.81 12.49
N LEU A 66 -5.70 -5.78 13.13
CA LEU A 66 -7.16 -5.86 13.18
C LEU A 66 -7.68 -5.42 14.55
N THR A 67 -8.90 -4.92 14.61
CA THR A 67 -9.57 -4.42 15.83
C THR A 67 -9.78 -5.48 16.90
N ASN A 68 -9.71 -6.76 16.54
CA ASN A 68 -9.73 -7.88 17.49
C ASN A 68 -8.34 -8.25 18.05
N GLY A 69 -7.30 -7.45 17.76
CA GLY A 69 -5.92 -7.67 18.18
C GLY A 69 -5.15 -8.68 17.34
N SER A 70 -5.78 -9.34 16.36
CA SER A 70 -5.09 -10.25 15.43
C SER A 70 -4.42 -9.49 14.28
N MET A 71 -3.55 -10.19 13.55
CA MET A 71 -2.85 -9.66 12.38
C MET A 71 -3.32 -10.35 11.10
N LYS A 72 -3.31 -9.63 9.98
CA LYS A 72 -3.59 -10.18 8.66
C LYS A 72 -2.53 -9.73 7.65
N THR A 73 -1.82 -10.70 7.07
CA THR A 73 -0.80 -10.45 6.07
C THR A 73 -1.37 -10.65 4.67
N ILE A 74 -1.18 -9.66 3.80
CA ILE A 74 -1.59 -9.69 2.39
C ILE A 74 -0.41 -9.28 1.52
N GLN A 75 -0.12 -10.10 0.50
CA GLN A 75 0.84 -9.75 -0.54
C GLN A 75 0.10 -9.33 -1.80
N ARG A 76 0.56 -8.23 -2.40
CA ARG A 76 0.17 -7.75 -3.72
C ARG A 76 1.36 -7.71 -4.65
N GLY A 77 1.11 -8.03 -5.91
CA GLY A 77 2.13 -8.19 -6.93
C GLY A 77 3.01 -9.42 -6.70
N SER A 78 4.00 -9.57 -7.58
CA SER A 78 4.94 -10.68 -7.57
C SER A 78 6.35 -10.12 -7.60
N PRO A 79 7.24 -10.52 -6.67
CA PRO A 79 8.64 -10.15 -6.77
C PRO A 79 9.26 -10.75 -8.04
N VAL A 80 10.25 -10.07 -8.61
CA VAL A 80 10.98 -10.46 -9.83
C VAL A 80 11.52 -11.89 -9.78
N ASN A 81 11.88 -12.36 -8.59
CA ASN A 81 12.35 -13.72 -8.34
C ASN A 81 11.71 -14.25 -7.05
N PRO A 82 10.81 -15.24 -7.12
CA PRO A 82 10.28 -15.92 -5.94
C PRO A 82 11.44 -16.60 -5.18
N GLY A 83 11.95 -15.95 -4.14
CA GLY A 83 13.16 -16.37 -3.40
C GLY A 83 14.31 -15.34 -3.38
N SER A 84 14.20 -14.25 -4.16
CA SER A 84 15.12 -13.11 -4.02
C SER A 84 14.92 -12.41 -2.68
N SER A 85 16.03 -12.14 -2.01
CA SER A 85 16.12 -11.41 -0.74
C SER A 85 15.86 -9.91 -0.86
N ASN A 86 15.46 -9.39 -2.03
CA ASN A 86 15.28 -7.96 -2.28
C ASN A 86 13.94 -7.44 -1.74
N TRP A 87 13.66 -7.73 -0.47
CA TRP A 87 12.56 -7.16 0.28
C TRP A 87 13.10 -6.11 1.23
N ASN A 88 12.65 -4.87 1.06
CA ASN A 88 12.87 -3.84 2.04
C ASN A 88 11.76 -3.94 3.09
N THR A 89 12.12 -4.25 4.33
CA THR A 89 11.15 -4.37 5.43
C THR A 89 11.08 -3.07 6.21
N VAL A 90 9.88 -2.52 6.31
CA VAL A 90 9.54 -1.36 7.13
C VAL A 90 8.71 -1.85 8.30
N ASN A 91 9.32 -1.95 9.47
CA ASN A 91 8.63 -2.23 10.72
C ASN A 91 8.09 -0.93 11.31
N LEU A 92 6.87 -0.98 11.84
CA LEU A 92 6.27 0.10 12.61
C LEU A 92 6.22 -0.34 14.07
N ASN A 93 6.75 0.49 14.96
CA ASN A 93 6.54 0.30 16.40
C ASN A 93 5.05 0.56 16.75
N ASP A 94 4.68 0.40 18.02
CA ASP A 94 3.26 0.51 18.42
C ASP A 94 2.73 1.94 18.44
N ASN A 95 3.61 2.94 18.40
CA ASN A 95 3.28 4.36 18.27
C ASN A 95 3.44 4.87 16.84
N GLU A 96 3.98 4.08 15.90
CA GLU A 96 4.25 4.54 14.55
C GLU A 96 3.10 4.23 13.60
N ILE A 97 2.72 5.25 12.83
CA ILE A 97 1.76 5.13 11.73
C ILE A 97 2.36 5.67 10.44
N VAL A 98 1.92 5.14 9.31
CA VAL A 98 2.18 5.76 8.01
C VAL A 98 1.20 6.92 7.86
N THR A 99 1.71 8.16 7.89
CA THR A 99 0.89 9.37 7.74
C THR A 99 0.78 9.80 6.29
N GLN A 100 1.70 9.38 5.42
CA GLN A 100 1.63 9.65 3.99
C GLN A 100 2.30 8.56 3.17
N MET A 101 1.67 8.20 2.05
CA MET A 101 2.27 7.45 0.96
C MET A 101 2.41 8.36 -0.26
N CYS A 102 3.60 8.46 -0.81
CA CYS A 102 3.87 9.30 -1.97
C CYS A 102 4.91 8.66 -2.88
N GLY A 103 5.02 9.16 -4.11
CA GLY A 103 5.94 8.58 -5.08
C GLY A 103 5.62 8.99 -6.51
N PHE A 104 6.03 8.16 -7.46
CA PHE A 104 5.82 8.38 -8.89
C PHE A 104 5.12 7.18 -9.49
N ALA A 105 4.15 7.43 -10.35
CA ALA A 105 3.46 6.39 -11.10
C ALA A 105 3.05 6.92 -12.47
N GLY A 106 3.05 6.04 -13.47
CA GLY A 106 2.72 6.44 -14.84
C GLY A 106 3.42 5.56 -15.87
N SER A 107 3.39 6.00 -17.13
CA SER A 107 4.02 5.29 -18.24
C SER A 107 5.52 5.14 -18.01
N TYR A 108 6.00 3.91 -18.09
CA TYR A 108 7.41 3.55 -17.95
C TYR A 108 7.95 3.02 -19.28
N PRO A 109 8.89 3.71 -19.95
CA PRO A 109 9.26 3.45 -21.35
C PRO A 109 9.76 2.03 -21.63
N TYR A 110 10.58 1.47 -20.73
CA TYR A 110 11.18 0.15 -20.92
C TYR A 110 10.12 -0.96 -20.93
N TYR A 111 9.23 -0.95 -19.94
CA TYR A 111 8.13 -1.91 -19.83
C TYR A 111 6.96 -1.61 -20.75
N LYS A 112 6.93 -0.42 -21.38
CA LYS A 112 5.85 0.06 -22.26
C LYS A 112 4.47 -0.04 -21.59
N ASN A 113 4.44 0.25 -20.29
CA ASN A 113 3.26 0.09 -19.45
C ASN A 113 3.20 1.19 -18.39
N SER A 114 2.00 1.49 -17.89
CA SER A 114 1.84 2.37 -16.73
C SER A 114 1.96 1.57 -15.44
N LEU A 115 2.86 2.00 -14.54
CA LEU A 115 3.26 1.24 -13.35
C LEU A 115 3.36 2.12 -12.11
N LEU A 116 3.43 1.50 -10.93
CA LEU A 116 3.94 2.14 -9.72
C LEU A 116 5.47 2.14 -9.78
N ILE A 117 6.06 3.29 -10.06
CA ILE A 117 7.50 3.43 -10.35
C ILE A 117 8.29 3.60 -9.07
N GLN A 118 7.80 4.46 -8.17
CA GLN A 118 8.46 4.72 -6.90
C GLN A 118 7.43 4.86 -5.77
N LEU A 119 7.78 4.40 -4.57
CA LEU A 119 7.01 4.58 -3.34
C LEU A 119 7.90 5.06 -2.19
N LYS A 120 7.38 5.99 -1.40
CA LYS A 120 7.93 6.49 -0.14
C LYS A 120 6.85 6.46 0.92
N LEU A 121 7.25 6.16 2.15
CA LEU A 121 6.38 6.18 3.32
C LEU A 121 6.88 7.26 4.27
N VAL A 122 6.01 8.21 4.60
CA VAL A 122 6.23 9.12 5.73
C VAL A 122 5.60 8.48 6.95
N ILE A 123 6.42 8.30 7.98
CA ILE A 123 6.06 7.59 9.21
C ILE A 123 6.21 8.56 10.36
N THR A 124 5.19 8.60 11.21
CA THR A 124 5.15 9.48 12.38
C THR A 124 4.95 8.65 13.62
N ASP A 125 5.80 8.86 14.61
CA ASP A 125 5.61 8.38 15.97
C ASP A 125 4.59 9.29 16.66
N THR A 126 3.42 8.76 16.98
CA THR A 126 2.27 9.52 17.51
C THR A 126 2.47 10.00 18.94
N MET A 127 3.45 9.44 19.67
CA MET A 127 3.75 9.81 21.05
C MET A 127 4.73 10.99 21.11
N THR A 128 5.71 11.01 20.21
CA THR A 128 6.80 12.00 20.20
C THR A 128 6.67 13.06 19.11
N GLY A 129 5.85 12.80 18.08
CA GLY A 129 5.78 13.60 16.86
C GLY A 129 7.00 13.44 15.95
N ALA A 130 7.92 12.52 16.24
CA ALA A 130 9.09 12.28 15.42
C ALA A 130 8.67 11.72 14.05
N VAL A 131 9.29 12.24 12.98
CA VAL A 131 9.03 11.83 11.60
C VAL A 131 10.25 11.12 11.02
N ARG A 132 10.02 10.00 10.35
CA ARG A 132 11.02 9.34 9.50
C ARG A 132 10.43 8.97 8.15
N ILE A 133 11.31 8.83 7.16
CA ILE A 133 10.94 8.44 5.80
C ILE A 133 11.53 7.06 5.52
N ALA A 134 10.72 6.17 4.97
CA ALA A 134 11.18 4.90 4.41
C ALA A 134 11.06 4.93 2.87
N GLY A 135 12.11 4.47 2.19
CA GLY A 135 12.25 4.56 0.74
C GLY A 135 13.19 5.70 0.29
N PRO A 136 13.21 6.03 -1.01
CA PRO A 136 12.35 5.49 -2.05
C PRO A 136 12.55 4.00 -2.32
N PHE A 137 11.46 3.31 -2.62
CA PHE A 137 11.45 1.97 -3.19
C PHE A 137 11.08 2.08 -4.66
N GLY A 138 11.85 1.45 -5.55
CA GLY A 138 11.71 1.65 -7.01
C GLY A 138 12.54 2.83 -7.54
N GLY A 139 12.60 3.00 -8.86
CA GLY A 139 13.37 4.04 -9.54
C GLY A 139 14.90 3.85 -9.48
N GLN A 140 15.38 2.61 -9.36
CA GLN A 140 16.83 2.31 -9.24
C GLN A 140 17.64 2.55 -10.53
N ASP A 141 16.97 2.72 -11.67
CA ASP A 141 17.56 3.16 -12.94
C ASP A 141 17.82 4.67 -12.99
N GLY A 142 17.43 5.41 -11.94
CA GLY A 142 17.62 6.86 -11.82
C GLY A 142 16.58 7.69 -12.55
N THR A 143 15.51 7.07 -13.09
CA THR A 143 14.41 7.81 -13.71
C THR A 143 13.37 8.20 -12.65
N ALA A 144 12.83 9.40 -12.80
CA ALA A 144 11.62 9.85 -12.07
C ALA A 144 10.43 9.85 -13.03
N ASP A 145 10.36 8.82 -13.87
CA ASP A 145 9.32 8.71 -14.88
C ASP A 145 7.94 8.66 -14.21
N GLY A 146 6.95 9.26 -14.87
CA GLY A 146 5.57 9.32 -14.38
C GLY A 146 5.20 10.61 -13.65
N VAL A 147 4.05 10.56 -12.97
CA VAL A 147 3.43 11.69 -12.27
C VAL A 147 3.56 11.47 -10.78
N PHE A 148 3.96 12.53 -10.07
CA PHE A 148 4.01 12.50 -8.62
C PHE A 148 2.60 12.32 -8.03
N PHE A 149 2.49 11.45 -7.03
CA PHE A 149 1.30 11.32 -6.21
C PHE A 149 1.65 11.44 -4.73
N SER A 150 0.67 11.88 -3.94
CA SER A 150 0.78 11.94 -2.49
C SER A 150 -0.60 11.77 -1.85
N VAL A 151 -0.67 10.87 -0.87
CA VAL A 151 -1.90 10.52 -0.16
C VAL A 151 -1.63 10.46 1.32
N SER A 152 -2.36 11.25 2.10
CA SER A 152 -2.31 11.21 3.57
C SER A 152 -3.17 10.08 4.15
N ASN A 153 -2.84 9.66 5.37
CA ASN A 153 -3.64 8.77 6.23
C ASN A 153 -4.12 7.48 5.52
N PRO A 154 -3.20 6.69 4.93
CA PRO A 154 -3.54 5.40 4.34
C PRO A 154 -4.08 4.41 5.38
N LEU A 155 -5.24 3.82 5.10
CA LEU A 155 -5.82 2.73 5.89
C LEU A 155 -5.45 1.37 5.30
N ALA A 156 -5.60 1.21 3.99
CA ALA A 156 -5.37 -0.04 3.28
C ALA A 156 -5.04 0.21 1.80
N LEU A 157 -4.57 -0.84 1.11
CA LEU A 157 -4.23 -0.78 -0.31
C LEU A 157 -5.35 -1.35 -1.19
N ALA A 158 -5.48 -0.80 -2.39
CA ALA A 158 -6.28 -1.34 -3.49
C ALA A 158 -5.56 -1.07 -4.81
N GLY A 159 -6.08 -1.58 -5.92
CA GLY A 159 -5.54 -1.26 -7.24
C GLY A 159 -5.48 -2.47 -8.15
N PHE A 160 -4.41 -2.57 -8.93
CA PHE A 160 -4.23 -3.59 -9.95
C PHE A 160 -2.86 -4.26 -9.80
N GLN A 161 -2.86 -5.58 -9.91
CA GLN A 161 -1.65 -6.40 -9.80
C GLN A 161 -1.55 -7.39 -10.95
N THR A 162 -0.32 -7.75 -11.29
CA THR A 162 -0.02 -8.85 -12.20
C THR A 162 0.79 -9.93 -11.48
N ASN A 163 0.60 -11.19 -11.87
CA ASN A 163 1.36 -12.33 -11.33
C ASN A 163 2.58 -12.66 -12.21
N GLY A 164 3.06 -11.71 -13.01
CA GLY A 164 4.25 -11.86 -13.85
C GLY A 164 5.54 -11.59 -13.09
N ALA A 165 6.66 -12.14 -13.57
CA ALA A 165 7.98 -11.69 -13.11
C ALA A 165 8.20 -10.25 -13.62
N GLU A 166 8.55 -9.34 -12.69
CA GLU A 166 8.67 -7.89 -12.92
C GLU A 166 7.31 -7.20 -13.17
N THR A 167 7.11 -5.99 -12.65
CA THR A 167 5.87 -5.18 -12.84
C THR A 167 4.61 -5.67 -12.08
N GLY A 168 4.82 -6.35 -10.94
CA GLY A 168 3.71 -6.97 -10.20
C GLY A 168 2.67 -5.99 -9.63
N ILE A 169 3.02 -4.73 -9.37
CA ILE A 169 2.07 -3.66 -9.05
C ILE A 169 1.91 -2.74 -10.26
N SER A 170 0.85 -2.95 -11.05
CA SER A 170 0.56 -2.10 -12.21
C SER A 170 -0.11 -0.79 -11.79
N GLY A 171 -0.95 -0.82 -10.76
CA GLY A 171 -1.64 0.34 -10.25
C GLY A 171 -1.88 0.27 -8.74
N LEU A 172 -1.72 1.41 -8.06
CA LEU A 172 -1.99 1.55 -6.64
C LEU A 172 -3.08 2.58 -6.40
N SER A 173 -4.09 2.20 -5.65
CA SER A 173 -5.07 3.10 -5.02
C SER A 173 -4.92 2.97 -3.51
N ILE A 174 -5.17 4.06 -2.80
CA ILE A 174 -5.11 4.08 -1.34
C ILE A 174 -6.53 4.21 -0.80
N ILE A 175 -6.90 3.31 0.11
CA ILE A 175 -8.14 3.41 0.88
C ILE A 175 -7.85 4.21 2.14
N LYS A 176 -8.73 5.16 2.44
CA LYS A 176 -8.70 6.04 3.61
C LYS A 176 -10.01 5.94 4.38
N SER A 177 -9.95 6.11 5.70
CA SER A 177 -11.18 6.37 6.47
C SER A 177 -11.59 7.84 6.28
N ASN A 178 -12.89 8.09 6.19
CA ASN A 178 -13.46 9.45 6.23
C ASN A 178 -13.83 9.86 7.66
N MET A 179 -13.28 9.19 8.67
CA MET A 179 -13.49 9.54 10.07
C MET A 179 -12.76 10.86 10.27
N ALA A 180 -13.51 11.93 10.54
CA ALA A 180 -12.99 13.26 10.77
C ALA A 180 -11.87 13.25 11.83
N GLU A 181 -10.80 13.99 11.55
CA GLU A 181 -9.77 14.37 12.52
C GLU A 181 -10.39 15.09 13.74
#